data_AF-A0A372KPM8-F1
#
_entry.id   AF-A0A372KPM8-F1
#
_cell.length_a   1.000
_cell.length_b   1.000
_cell.length_c   1.000
_cell.angle_alpha   90.00
_cell.angle_beta   90.00
_cell.angle_gamma   90.00
#
_symmetry.space_group_name_H-M   'P 1'
#
loop_
_entity.id
_entity.type
_entity.pdbx_description
1 polymer ?
#
loop_
_entity_poly.entity_id
_entity_poly.type
_entity_poly.pdbx_seq_one_letter_code
_entity_poly.pdbx_strand_id
1 'polypeptide(L)'
;MTLLFITAIIYIILTLAGSHFLLALSAPTFALLVYILPLVLNFLVTKVQKDDKQKLIASVICPTLSLSYYIGLTYLSSSSGVWSKFVEANSVANSSVSMEITKTPLAASQLIFVALVFYGISLAAYFIAKSSVSRNKGVQHA
;
A
#
# COMPACT_ATOMS: atom_id res chain seq x y z
N MET A 1 -18.28 5.56 1.65
CA MET A 1 -17.85 5.71 3.06
C MET A 1 -17.66 4.37 3.76
N THR A 2 -18.63 3.44 3.72
CA THR A 2 -18.50 2.10 4.32
C THR A 2 -17.25 1.32 3.84
N LEU A 3 -16.93 1.34 2.55
CA LEU A 3 -15.70 0.70 2.03
C LEU A 3 -14.41 1.29 2.62
N LEU A 4 -14.35 2.60 2.86
CA LEU A 4 -13.17 3.24 3.45
C LEU A 4 -12.99 2.80 4.91
N PHE A 5 -14.10 2.68 5.64
CA PHE A 5 -14.10 2.17 7.01
C PHE A 5 -13.65 0.70 7.07
N ILE A 6 -14.17 -0.15 6.19
CA ILE A 6 -13.73 -1.55 6.07
C ILE A 6 -12.24 -1.62 5.73
N THR A 7 -11.77 -0.79 4.80
CA THR A 7 -10.34 -0.72 4.42
C THR A 7 -9.47 -0.34 5.61
N ALA A 8 -9.90 0.63 6.43
CA ALA A 8 -9.19 1.01 7.65
C ALA A 8 -9.10 -0.16 8.65
N ILE A 9 -10.19 -0.90 8.87
CA ILE A 9 -10.19 -2.08 9.75
C ILE A 9 -9.23 -3.14 9.23
N ILE A 10 -9.25 -3.43 7.92
CA ILE A 10 -8.32 -4.39 7.29
C ILE A 10 -6.87 -3.99 7.57
N TYR A 11 -6.52 -2.71 7.40
CA TYR A 11 -5.18 -2.22 7.65
C TYR A 11 -4.78 -2.27 9.14
N ILE A 12 -5.71 -2.04 10.06
CA ILE A 12 -5.46 -2.21 11.50
C ILE A 12 -5.15 -3.68 11.81
N ILE A 13 -5.96 -4.61 11.30
CA ILE A 13 -5.75 -6.06 11.49
C ILE A 13 -4.41 -6.47 10.88
N LEU A 14 -4.11 -6.05 9.65
CA LEU A 14 -2.84 -6.33 8.99
C LEU A 14 -1.64 -5.75 9.72
N THR A 15 -1.78 -4.58 10.35
CA THR A 15 -0.73 -3.97 11.17
C THR A 15 -0.40 -4.87 12.36
N LEU A 16 -1.42 -5.25 13.12
CA LEU A 16 -1.27 -6.06 14.33
C LEU A 16 -0.77 -7.46 13.98
N ALA A 17 -1.46 -8.16 13.08
CA ALA A 17 -1.08 -9.50 12.65
C ALA A 17 0.32 -9.50 12.01
N GLY A 18 0.59 -8.54 11.12
CA GLY A 18 1.90 -8.40 10.48
C GLY A 18 3.02 -8.19 11.50
N SER A 19 2.81 -7.37 12.54
CA SER A 19 3.83 -7.16 13.58
C SER A 19 4.11 -8.40 14.43
N HIS A 20 3.10 -9.25 14.67
CA HIS A 20 3.25 -10.47 15.45
C HIS A 20 3.82 -11.64 14.65
N PHE A 21 3.47 -11.74 13.36
CA PHE A 21 3.85 -12.87 12.50
C PHE A 21 4.94 -12.52 11.48
N LEU A 22 5.61 -11.37 11.60
CA LEU A 22 6.60 -10.90 10.62
C LEU A 22 7.69 -11.94 10.31
N LEU A 23 8.20 -12.64 11.33
CA LEU A 23 9.26 -13.65 11.17
C LEU A 23 8.82 -14.91 10.43
N ALA A 24 7.52 -15.17 10.33
CA ALA A 24 6.99 -16.28 9.56
C ALA A 24 6.87 -15.94 8.06
N LEU A 25 7.07 -14.67 7.67
CA LEU A 25 6.97 -14.23 6.30
C LEU A 25 8.30 -14.37 5.57
N SER A 26 8.23 -14.77 4.30
CA SER A 26 9.34 -14.63 3.35
C SER A 26 9.41 -13.20 2.80
N ALA A 27 10.57 -12.76 2.31
CA ALA A 27 10.72 -11.43 1.69
C ALA A 27 9.71 -11.15 0.56
N PRO A 28 9.44 -12.09 -0.38
CA PRO A 28 8.41 -11.89 -1.40
C PRO A 28 7.00 -11.76 -0.80
N THR A 29 6.65 -12.59 0.18
CA THR A 29 5.34 -12.50 0.85
C THR A 29 5.18 -11.15 1.56
N PHE A 30 6.24 -10.68 2.22
CA PHE A 30 6.27 -9.36 2.82
C PHE A 30 6.05 -8.27 1.76
N ALA A 31 6.77 -8.31 0.64
CA ALA A 31 6.62 -7.31 -0.41
C ALA A 31 5.20 -7.29 -0.99
N LEU A 32 4.60 -8.47 -1.20
CA LEU A 32 3.22 -8.59 -1.65
C LEU A 32 2.24 -8.00 -0.65
N LEU A 33 2.38 -8.28 0.64
CA LEU A 33 1.46 -7.80 1.67
C LEU A 33 1.63 -6.30 1.97
N VAL A 34 2.87 -5.81 1.95
CA VAL A 34 3.19 -4.45 2.43
C VAL A 34 3.17 -3.42 1.31
N TYR A 35 3.54 -3.79 0.09
CA TYR A 35 3.58 -2.86 -1.04
C TYR A 35 2.48 -3.13 -2.06
N ILE A 36 2.28 -4.38 -2.47
CA ILE A 36 1.36 -4.69 -3.58
C ILE A 36 -0.11 -4.71 -3.15
N LEU A 37 -0.43 -5.36 -2.03
CA LEU A 37 -1.80 -5.46 -1.52
C LEU A 37 -2.43 -4.08 -1.29
N PRO A 38 -1.74 -3.10 -0.66
CA PRO A 38 -2.31 -1.76 -0.51
C PRO A 38 -2.59 -1.06 -1.84
N LEU A 39 -1.74 -1.25 -2.85
CA LEU A 39 -1.97 -0.70 -4.19
C LEU A 39 -3.22 -1.28 -4.84
N VAL A 40 -3.40 -2.59 -4.75
CA VAL A 40 -4.60 -3.27 -5.26
C VAL A 40 -5.85 -2.79 -4.53
N LEU A 41 -5.81 -2.71 -3.20
CA LEU A 41 -6.94 -2.21 -2.41
C LEU A 41 -7.29 -0.75 -2.74
N ASN A 42 -6.28 0.13 -2.82
CA ASN A 42 -6.49 1.53 -3.18
C ASN A 42 -7.14 1.67 -4.55
N PHE A 43 -6.68 0.90 -5.53
CA PHE A 43 -7.24 0.86 -6.87
C PHE A 43 -8.71 0.39 -6.86
N LEU A 44 -8.99 -0.76 -6.22
CA LEU A 44 -10.33 -1.34 -6.17
C LEU A 44 -11.32 -0.41 -5.46
N VAL A 45 -10.94 0.12 -4.28
CA VAL A 45 -11.80 1.01 -3.51
C VAL A 45 -12.09 2.29 -4.28
N THR A 46 -11.10 2.87 -4.96
CA THR A 46 -11.30 4.05 -5.81
C THR A 46 -12.20 3.75 -7.00
N LYS A 47 -12.00 2.63 -7.70
CA LYS A 47 -12.77 2.24 -8.88
C LYS A 47 -14.25 1.97 -8.58
N VAL A 48 -14.55 1.40 -7.41
CA VAL A 48 -15.92 1.04 -7.00
C VAL A 48 -16.77 2.27 -6.61
N GLN A 49 -16.16 3.42 -6.33
CA GLN A 49 -16.92 4.63 -6.01
C GLN A 49 -17.72 5.10 -7.25
N LYS A 50 -18.98 5.49 -7.03
CA LYS A 50 -19.90 5.86 -8.11
C LYS A 50 -19.64 7.28 -8.62
N ASP A 51 -19.45 8.22 -7.69
CA ASP A 51 -19.33 9.64 -8.00
C ASP A 51 -17.87 10.11 -8.07
N ASP A 52 -17.55 11.06 -8.95
CA ASP A 52 -16.19 11.58 -9.11
C ASP A 52 -15.65 12.21 -7.82
N LYS A 53 -16.51 12.88 -7.04
CA LYS A 53 -16.14 13.41 -5.72
C LYS A 53 -15.70 12.29 -4.77
N GLN A 54 -16.42 11.17 -4.76
CA GLN A 54 -16.09 10.03 -3.91
C GLN A 54 -14.82 9.32 -4.41
N LYS A 55 -14.63 9.21 -5.73
CA LYS A 55 -13.38 8.69 -6.31
C LYS A 55 -12.19 9.55 -5.93
N LEU A 56 -12.31 10.87 -6.00
CA LEU A 56 -11.26 11.79 -5.57
C LEU A 56 -10.94 11.61 -4.07
N ILE A 57 -11.97 11.59 -3.23
CA ILE A 57 -11.80 11.36 -1.78
C ILE A 57 -11.10 10.01 -1.52
N ALA A 58 -11.55 8.94 -2.18
CA ALA A 58 -10.92 7.62 -2.05
C ALA A 58 -9.47 7.64 -2.52
N SER A 59 -9.17 8.34 -3.63
CA SER A 59 -7.83 8.43 -4.19
C SER A 59 -6.81 9.12 -3.26
N VAL A 60 -7.27 9.86 -2.25
CA VAL A 60 -6.44 10.51 -1.22
C VAL A 60 -6.49 9.74 0.09
N ILE A 61 -7.67 9.32 0.56
CA ILE A 61 -7.80 8.63 1.86
C ILE A 61 -7.17 7.23 1.83
N CYS A 62 -7.39 6.46 0.76
CA CYS A 62 -6.86 5.10 0.64
C CYS A 62 -5.32 5.04 0.73
N PRO A 63 -4.55 5.87 -0.02
CA PRO A 63 -3.10 5.88 0.13
C PRO A 63 -2.64 6.42 1.48
N THR A 64 -3.38 7.35 2.13
CA THR A 64 -3.10 7.73 3.53
C THR A 64 -3.20 6.53 4.46
N LEU A 65 -4.29 5.78 4.39
CA LEU A 65 -4.48 4.58 5.23
C LEU A 65 -3.40 3.52 4.96
N SER A 66 -3.00 3.36 3.71
CA SER A 66 -1.92 2.45 3.31
C SER A 66 -0.57 2.87 3.90
N LEU A 67 -0.28 4.18 3.87
CA LEU A 67 0.93 4.73 4.46
C LEU A 67 0.91 4.59 5.99
N SER A 68 -0.23 4.84 6.63
CA SER A 68 -0.41 4.61 8.07
C SER A 68 -0.22 3.13 8.43
N TYR A 69 -0.71 2.20 7.61
CA TYR A 69 -0.44 0.77 7.75
C TYR A 69 1.06 0.46 7.70
N TYR A 70 1.76 0.96 6.67
CA TYR A 70 3.20 0.77 6.54
C TYR A 70 3.95 1.30 7.76
N ILE A 71 3.64 2.54 8.18
CA ILE A 71 4.26 3.18 9.34
C ILE A 71 3.95 2.39 10.61
N GLY A 72 2.70 2.02 10.85
CA GLY A 72 2.29 1.26 12.04
C GLY A 72 2.99 -0.09 12.12
N LEU A 73 3.00 -0.85 11.02
CA LEU A 73 3.64 -2.16 10.95
C LEU A 73 5.14 -2.04 11.23
N THR A 74 5.82 -1.13 10.53
CA THR A 74 7.28 -0.97 10.63
C THR A 74 7.69 -0.37 11.97
N TYR A 75 6.89 0.52 12.55
CA TYR A 75 7.09 1.05 13.89
C TYR A 75 6.99 -0.04 14.95
N LEU A 76 5.88 -0.79 15.01
CA LEU A 76 5.70 -1.86 15.99
C LEU A 76 6.77 -2.95 15.86
N SER A 77 7.11 -3.31 14.63
CA SER A 77 8.13 -4.34 14.36
C SER A 77 9.54 -3.84 14.70
N SER A 78 9.84 -2.55 14.51
CA SER A 78 11.13 -1.97 14.88
C SER A 78 11.26 -1.82 16.40
N SER A 79 10.22 -1.33 17.08
CA SER A 79 10.19 -1.17 18.54
C SER A 79 10.34 -2.48 19.30
N SER A 80 9.86 -3.59 18.74
CA SER A 80 10.01 -4.93 19.33
C SER A 80 11.30 -5.65 18.93
N GLY A 81 12.13 -5.05 18.07
CA GLY A 81 13.34 -5.68 17.53
C GLY A 81 13.07 -6.85 16.57
N VAL A 82 11.81 -7.08 16.19
CA VAL A 82 11.41 -8.12 15.24
C VAL A 82 11.84 -7.77 13.82
N TRP A 83 11.84 -6.48 13.47
CA TRP A 83 12.25 -6.01 12.15
C TRP A 83 13.70 -6.39 11.81
N SER A 84 14.64 -6.17 12.73
CA SER A 84 16.06 -6.49 12.47
C SER A 84 16.26 -8.00 12.25
N LYS A 85 15.60 -8.84 13.06
CA LYS A 85 15.61 -10.31 12.89
C LYS A 85 15.00 -10.74 11.56
N PHE A 86 13.92 -10.09 11.12
CA PHE A 86 13.31 -10.37 9.82
C PHE A 86 14.26 -10.04 8.66
N VAL A 87 14.92 -8.88 8.71
CA VAL A 87 15.93 -8.48 7.72
C VAL A 87 17.08 -9.48 7.69
N GLU A 88 17.61 -9.89 8.84
CA GLU A 88 18.69 -10.87 8.92
C GLU A 88 18.28 -12.23 8.34
N ALA A 89 17.11 -12.75 8.71
CA ALA A 89 16.61 -14.04 8.25
C ALA A 89 16.33 -14.10 6.74
N ASN A 90 16.00 -12.96 6.13
CA ASN A 90 15.61 -12.87 4.72
C ASN A 90 16.67 -12.25 3.82
N SER A 91 17.74 -11.67 4.38
CA SER A 91 18.91 -11.22 3.63
C SER A 91 19.79 -12.43 3.29
N VAL A 92 19.26 -13.35 2.49
CA VAL A 92 20.02 -14.52 2.00
C VAL A 92 20.66 -14.13 0.67
N ALA A 93 21.98 -13.95 0.70
CA ALA A 93 22.81 -13.70 -0.47
C ALA A 93 22.94 -14.98 -1.32
N ASN A 94 21.92 -15.31 -2.11
CA ASN A 94 22.09 -16.26 -3.20
C ASN A 94 22.67 -15.52 -4.41
N SER A 95 23.70 -16.10 -5.03
CA SER A 95 24.61 -15.55 -6.05
C SER A 95 23.96 -15.07 -7.36
N SER A 96 22.63 -15.01 -7.44
CA SER A 96 21.87 -14.63 -8.64
C SER A 96 20.77 -13.60 -8.39
N VAL A 97 20.22 -13.47 -7.18
CA VAL A 97 19.21 -12.46 -6.82
C VAL A 97 19.34 -12.16 -5.32
N SER A 98 19.91 -11.01 -4.94
CA SER A 98 19.82 -10.49 -3.57
C SER A 98 18.64 -9.52 -3.48
N MET A 99 17.69 -9.82 -2.58
CA MET A 99 16.65 -8.87 -2.21
C MET A 99 17.10 -8.18 -0.92
N GLU A 100 17.69 -6.98 -1.04
CA GLU A 100 18.06 -6.20 0.12
C GLU A 100 16.83 -5.55 0.74
N ILE A 101 16.50 -5.98 1.97
CA ILE A 101 15.44 -5.37 2.77
C ILE A 101 16.06 -4.23 3.57
N THR A 102 15.42 -3.06 3.56
CA THR A 102 15.92 -1.89 4.29
C THR A 102 16.04 -2.16 5.79
N LYS A 103 17.21 -1.82 6.34
CA LYS A 103 17.45 -1.85 7.80
C LYS A 103 16.75 -0.71 8.53
N THR A 104 16.38 0.36 7.81
CA THR A 104 15.81 1.59 8.36
C THR A 104 14.47 1.90 7.67
N PRO A 105 13.40 1.12 7.95
CA PRO A 105 12.13 1.21 7.23
C PRO A 105 11.38 2.54 7.45
N LEU A 106 11.71 3.25 8.53
CA LEU A 106 11.16 4.55 8.91
C LEU A 106 12.05 5.73 8.52
N ALA A 107 13.16 5.49 7.79
CA ALA A 107 13.97 6.58 7.27
C ALA A 107 13.13 7.48 6.35
N ALA A 108 13.40 8.79 6.39
CA ALA A 108 12.62 9.77 5.62
C ALA A 108 12.59 9.46 4.12
N SER A 109 13.71 9.02 3.53
CA SER A 109 13.79 8.60 2.12
C SER A 109 12.85 7.44 1.81
N GLN A 110 12.80 6.44 2.69
CA GLN A 110 11.91 5.29 2.54
C GLN A 110 10.43 5.70 2.67
N LEU A 111 10.10 6.55 3.64
CA LEU A 111 8.73 7.04 3.82
C LEU A 111 8.27 7.87 2.62
N ILE A 112 9.14 8.74 2.09
CA ILE A 112 8.86 9.52 0.87
C ILE A 112 8.64 8.57 -0.31
N PHE A 113 9.49 7.56 -0.49
CA PHE A 113 9.33 6.56 -1.55
C PHE A 113 7.98 5.84 -1.45
N VAL A 114 7.63 5.32 -0.28
CA VAL A 114 6.36 4.59 -0.06
C VAL A 114 5.16 5.51 -0.27
N ALA A 115 5.23 6.75 0.21
CA ALA A 115 4.19 7.74 -0.02
C ALA A 115 4.01 8.01 -1.51
N LEU A 116 5.09 8.23 -2.27
CA LEU A 116 5.02 8.44 -3.71
C LEU A 116 4.43 7.24 -4.45
N VAL A 117 4.78 6.01 -4.07
CA VAL A 117 4.23 4.79 -4.68
C VAL A 117 2.72 4.70 -4.43
N PHE A 118 2.28 4.84 -3.17
CA PHE A 118 0.87 4.72 -2.82
C PHE A 118 0.03 5.85 -3.41
N TYR A 119 0.45 7.11 -3.25
CA TYR A 119 -0.28 8.26 -3.79
C TYR A 119 -0.20 8.33 -5.31
N GLY A 120 0.97 8.07 -5.89
CA GLY A 120 1.18 8.13 -7.33
C GLY A 120 0.27 7.18 -8.08
N ILE A 121 0.20 5.91 -7.66
CA ILE A 121 -0.66 4.90 -8.29
C ILE A 121 -2.14 5.22 -8.03
N SER A 122 -2.50 5.65 -6.83
CA SER A 122 -3.87 6.00 -6.48
C SER A 122 -4.41 7.19 -7.29
N LEU A 123 -3.62 8.25 -7.43
CA LEU A 123 -3.96 9.42 -8.25
C LEU A 123 -3.96 9.09 -9.74
N ALA A 124 -2.99 8.31 -10.22
CA ALA A 124 -2.98 7.84 -11.61
C ALA A 124 -4.27 7.06 -11.94
N ALA A 125 -4.68 6.15 -11.05
CA ALA A 125 -5.92 5.41 -11.20
C ALA A 125 -7.16 6.32 -11.27
N TYR A 126 -7.21 7.35 -10.42
CA TYR A 126 -8.28 8.34 -10.46
C TYR A 126 -8.32 9.11 -11.80
N PHE A 127 -7.18 9.60 -12.27
CA PHE A 127 -7.11 10.36 -13.53
C PHE A 127 -7.44 9.50 -14.75
N ILE A 128 -7.01 8.22 -14.77
CA ILE A 128 -7.39 7.26 -15.83
C ILE A 128 -8.90 7.01 -15.81
N ALA A 129 -9.49 6.80 -14.63
CA ALA A 129 -10.93 6.58 -14.51
C ALA A 129 -11.75 7.82 -14.93
N LYS A 130 -11.23 9.03 -14.67
CA LYS A 130 -11.86 10.28 -15.07
C LYS A 130 -11.79 10.50 -16.59
N SER A 131 -10.63 10.25 -17.20
CA SER A 131 -10.43 10.43 -18.64
C SER A 131 -11.24 9.43 -19.47
N SER A 132 -11.43 8.20 -19.00
CA SER A 132 -12.27 7.20 -19.69
C SER A 132 -13.75 7.59 -19.73
N VAL A 133 -14.28 8.24 -18.69
CA VAL A 133 -15.67 8.73 -18.65
C VAL A 133 -15.87 9.90 -19.62
N SER A 134 -14.88 10.80 -19.73
CA SER A 134 -14.91 11.90 -20.71
C SER A 134 -14.97 11.41 -22.15
N ARG A 135 -14.31 10.28 -22.45
CA ARG A 135 -14.26 9.71 -23.80
C ARG A 135 -15.60 9.10 -24.23
N ASN A 136 -16.33 8.44 -23.33
CA ASN A 136 -17.64 7.84 -23.65
C ASN A 136 -18.75 8.86 -23.87
N LYS A 137 -18.68 10.04 -23.24
CA LYS A 137 -19.65 11.13 -23.51
C LYS A 137 -19.50 11.74 -24.91
N GLY A 138 -18.34 11.59 -25.56
CA GLY A 138 -18.09 12.08 -26.92
C GLY A 138 -18.60 11.15 -28.04
N VAL A 139 -19.08 9.94 -27.71
CA VAL A 139 -19.53 8.94 -28.71
C VAL A 139 -21.06 8.86 -28.81
N GLN A 140 -21.81 9.66 -28.05
CA GLN A 140 -23.28 9.67 -28.08
C GLN A 140 -23.91 10.58 -29.14
N HIS A 141 -23.16 11.00 -30.16
CA HIS A 141 -23.72 11.70 -31.32
C HIS A 141 -23.18 11.13 -32.62
N ALA A 142 -23.89 10.15 -33.15
CA ALA A 142 -24.03 9.86 -34.59
C ALA A 142 -25.31 9.03 -34.78
#